data_AF-A0A1B6EZA1-F1
#
_entry.id   AF-A0A1B6EZA1-F1
#
_cell.length_a   1.000
_cell.length_b   1.000
_cell.length_c   1.000
_cell.angle_alpha   90.00
_cell.angle_beta   90.00
_cell.angle_gamma   90.00
#
_symmetry.space_group_name_H-M   'P 1'
#
loop_
_entity.id
_entity.type
_entity.pdbx_description
1 polymer ?
#
loop_
_entity_poly.entity_id
_entity_poly.type
_entity_poly.pdbx_seq_one_letter_code
_entity_poly.pdbx_strand_id
1 'polypeptide(L)'
;RTVGRQTNNSLAAAIDNIFIEQKPSADQTKRKKLKSSQVFVQSDEDLQIGLHKVLEYLKNHDNAWPFTDPVDEEYAPGYYSIIRKPMDLQKMEEKLDMGDYLSYAAFKADFQLIVDNCYLY
;
A
#
# COMPACT_ATOMS: atom_id res chain seq x y z
N ARG A 1 -13.15 35.54 36.16
CA ARG A 1 -12.51 35.80 34.85
C ARG A 1 -11.26 34.92 34.80
N THR A 2 -10.97 34.01 33.88
CA THR A 2 -11.60 33.47 32.65
C THR A 2 -10.93 32.12 32.42
N VAL A 3 -11.72 31.06 32.24
CA VAL A 3 -11.26 29.72 31.86
C VAL A 3 -11.08 29.67 30.34
N GLY A 4 -9.94 29.15 29.89
CA GLY A 4 -9.62 28.95 28.47
C GLY A 4 -9.99 27.55 27.97
N ARG A 5 -11.06 27.51 27.18
CA ARG A 5 -11.41 26.64 26.02
C ARG A 5 -10.94 25.17 25.99
N GLN A 6 -11.90 24.27 26.19
CA GLN A 6 -11.98 22.97 25.52
C GLN A 6 -12.77 23.13 24.21
N THR A 7 -12.27 22.56 23.11
CA THR A 7 -12.91 22.59 21.79
C THR A 7 -13.87 21.42 21.63
N ASN A 8 -15.14 21.75 21.32
CA ASN A 8 -16.18 20.82 20.96
C ASN A 8 -16.01 20.40 19.50
N ASN A 9 -15.80 19.10 19.25
CA ASN A 9 -15.92 18.56 17.90
C ASN A 9 -17.41 18.34 17.59
N SER A 10 -17.84 18.91 16.48
CA SER A 10 -19.23 19.06 16.06
C SER A 10 -19.84 17.74 15.58
N LEU A 11 -20.72 17.15 16.40
CA LEU A 11 -21.66 16.10 15.98
C LEU A 11 -23.13 16.51 16.24
N ALA A 12 -23.40 17.82 16.28
CA ALA A 12 -24.71 18.38 16.64
C ALA A 12 -25.60 18.70 15.42
N ALA A 13 -25.59 17.90 14.35
CA ALA A 13 -26.34 18.22 13.14
C ALA A 13 -27.30 17.12 12.61
N ALA A 14 -27.60 16.08 13.39
CA ALA A 14 -28.66 15.14 13.03
C ALA A 14 -29.83 15.29 14.02
N ILE A 15 -30.72 16.23 13.74
CA ILE A 15 -32.03 16.35 14.39
C ILE A 15 -33.02 15.66 13.46
N ASP A 16 -33.18 14.36 13.62
CA ASP A 16 -34.40 13.65 13.26
C ASP A 16 -34.78 12.76 14.45
N ASN A 17 -36.01 12.95 14.92
CA ASN A 17 -36.50 12.49 16.21
C ASN A 17 -36.46 10.96 16.35
N ILE A 18 -35.52 10.43 17.14
CA ILE A 18 -35.54 9.03 17.56
C ILE A 18 -36.54 8.88 18.70
N PHE A 19 -37.77 8.48 18.38
CA PHE A 19 -38.76 8.03 19.36
C PHE A 19 -38.37 6.62 19.83
N ILE A 20 -37.89 6.49 21.08
CA ILE A 20 -37.64 5.18 21.72
C ILE A 20 -38.85 4.85 22.60
N GLU A 21 -39.69 3.93 22.12
CA GLU A 21 -40.79 3.34 22.90
C GLU A 21 -40.21 2.42 23.99
N GLN A 22 -40.42 2.76 25.26
CA GLN A 22 -40.02 1.92 26.39
C GLN A 22 -41.06 0.82 26.63
N LYS A 23 -40.74 -0.42 26.27
CA LYS A 23 -41.37 -1.62 26.85
C LYS A 23 -40.47 -2.20 27.95
N PRO A 24 -41.00 -2.49 29.16
CA PRO A 24 -40.23 -3.20 30.17
C PRO A 24 -40.38 -4.71 29.94
N SER A 25 -39.25 -5.42 29.85
CA SER A 25 -38.94 -6.60 30.71
C SER A 25 -37.84 -7.45 30.09
N ALA A 26 -36.79 -7.63 30.89
CA ALA A 26 -35.89 -8.76 31.01
C ALA A 26 -35.75 -9.72 29.81
N ASP A 27 -34.64 -9.63 29.07
CA ASP A 27 -33.88 -10.83 28.73
C ASP A 27 -32.38 -10.53 28.55
N GLN A 28 -31.55 -11.42 29.09
CA GLN A 28 -30.09 -11.34 29.09
C GLN A 28 -29.55 -11.75 27.72
N THR A 29 -29.38 -10.80 26.79
CA THR A 29 -28.62 -11.09 25.56
C THR A 29 -27.21 -10.51 25.62
N LYS A 30 -26.26 -11.44 25.74
CA LYS A 30 -24.80 -11.27 25.63
C LYS A 30 -24.44 -10.26 24.55
N ARG A 31 -23.79 -9.15 24.94
CA ARG A 31 -23.11 -8.24 24.00
C ARG A 31 -22.05 -9.05 23.25
N LYS A 32 -22.33 -9.43 22.00
CA LYS A 32 -21.31 -9.98 21.10
C LYS A 32 -20.36 -8.83 20.75
N LYS A 33 -19.15 -8.87 21.32
CA LYS A 33 -18.04 -8.00 20.96
C LYS A 33 -17.74 -8.23 19.47
N LEU A 34 -17.98 -7.24 18.61
CA LEU A 34 -17.58 -7.34 17.21
C LEU A 34 -16.07 -7.57 17.16
N LYS A 35 -15.64 -8.60 16.45
CA LYS A 35 -14.22 -8.83 16.17
C LYS A 35 -13.73 -7.64 15.36
N SER A 36 -12.69 -6.97 15.85
CA SER A 36 -12.00 -5.83 15.19
C SER A 36 -11.59 -6.11 13.74
N SER A 37 -11.62 -7.37 13.31
CA SER A 37 -11.20 -7.88 12.01
C SER A 37 -12.10 -7.49 10.83
N GLN A 38 -13.22 -6.78 11.04
CA GLN A 38 -14.22 -6.51 9.99
C GLN A 38 -14.24 -5.08 9.41
N VAL A 39 -13.24 -4.21 9.61
CA VAL A 39 -13.40 -2.78 9.24
C VAL A 39 -12.39 -2.21 8.23
N PHE A 40 -11.46 -2.98 7.66
CA PHE A 40 -10.72 -2.50 6.48
C PHE A 40 -10.41 -3.66 5.53
N VAL A 41 -11.23 -3.81 4.49
CA VAL A 41 -10.81 -4.57 3.30
C VAL A 41 -9.92 -3.62 2.52
N GLN A 42 -8.62 -3.91 2.45
CA GLN A 42 -7.70 -3.14 1.62
C GLN A 42 -8.17 -3.24 0.17
N SER A 43 -8.46 -2.10 -0.46
CA SER A 43 -8.91 -2.07 -1.85
C SER A 43 -7.74 -2.26 -2.81
N ASP A 44 -8.03 -2.65 -4.05
CA ASP A 44 -7.02 -2.69 -5.12
C ASP A 44 -6.41 -1.30 -5.35
N GLU A 45 -7.19 -0.23 -5.16
CA GLU A 45 -6.73 1.16 -5.23
C GLU A 45 -5.71 1.47 -4.12
N ASP A 46 -5.97 1.02 -2.88
CA ASP A 46 -5.02 1.17 -1.77
C ASP A 46 -3.71 0.42 -2.03
N LEU A 47 -3.79 -0.76 -2.65
CA LEU A 47 -2.61 -1.53 -3.07
C LEU A 47 -1.81 -0.74 -4.11
N GLN A 48 -2.45 -0.29 -5.19
CA GLN A 48 -1.78 0.47 -6.27
C GLN A 48 -1.09 1.73 -5.71
N ILE A 49 -1.81 2.54 -4.93
CA ILE A 49 -1.24 3.74 -4.29
C ILE A 49 -0.05 3.38 -3.40
N GLY A 50 -0.15 2.28 -2.64
CA GLY A 50 0.93 1.80 -1.78
C GLY A 50 2.17 1.40 -2.59
N LEU A 51 1.99 0.68 -3.70
CA LEU A 51 3.09 0.25 -4.57
C LEU A 51 3.77 1.44 -5.26
N HIS A 52 3.02 2.43 -5.75
CA HIS A 52 3.59 3.64 -6.36
C HIS A 52 4.48 4.40 -5.37
N LYS A 53 4.03 4.56 -4.13
CA LYS A 53 4.82 5.22 -3.08
C LYS A 53 6.12 4.49 -2.78
N VAL A 54 6.08 3.16 -2.73
CA VAL A 54 7.28 2.35 -2.50
C VAL A 54 8.23 2.48 -3.68
N LEU A 55 7.72 2.41 -4.92
CA LEU A 55 8.53 2.53 -6.12
C LEU A 55 9.20 3.91 -6.22
N GLU A 56 8.46 4.98 -5.93
CA GLU A 56 9.00 6.35 -5.87
C GLU A 56 10.12 6.47 -4.83
N TYR A 57 9.92 5.88 -3.64
CA TYR A 57 10.96 5.83 -2.62
C TYR A 57 12.21 5.09 -3.09
N LEU A 58 12.06 3.96 -3.79
CA LEU A 58 13.17 3.19 -4.34
C LEU A 58 13.92 3.98 -5.42
N LYS A 59 13.21 4.59 -6.37
CA LYS A 59 13.81 5.40 -7.45
C LYS A 59 14.58 6.62 -6.93
N ASN A 60 14.13 7.20 -5.81
CA ASN A 60 14.77 8.38 -5.20
C ASN A 60 15.91 8.03 -4.23
N HIS A 61 16.23 6.76 -4.03
CA HIS A 61 17.34 6.36 -3.17
C HIS A 61 18.69 6.69 -3.83
N ASP A 62 19.66 7.21 -3.08
CA ASP A 62 20.95 7.70 -3.61
C ASP A 62 21.71 6.66 -4.47
N ASN A 63 21.56 5.37 -4.13
CA ASN A 63 22.21 4.26 -4.82
C ASN A 63 21.32 3.56 -5.87
N ALA A 64 20.16 4.13 -6.21
CA ALA A 64 19.22 3.52 -7.15
C ALA A 64 19.65 3.67 -8.62
N TRP A 65 20.55 4.63 -8.92
CA TRP A 65 20.93 4.99 -10.29
C TRP A 65 21.31 3.82 -11.21
N PRO A 66 21.98 2.73 -10.78
CA PRO A 66 22.31 1.61 -11.67
C PRO A 66 21.10 0.73 -12.03
N PHE A 67 20.00 0.88 -11.30
CA PHE A 67 18.81 0.04 -11.39
C PHE A 67 17.60 0.81 -11.91
N THR A 68 17.74 2.12 -12.20
CA THR A 68 16.63 2.97 -12.64
C THR A 68 16.16 2.61 -14.04
N ASP A 69 17.11 2.38 -14.95
CA ASP A 69 16.88 2.07 -16.37
C ASP A 69 17.42 0.67 -16.71
N PRO A 70 17.00 0.07 -17.85
CA PRO A 70 17.57 -1.19 -18.32
C PRO A 70 19.10 -1.13 -18.44
N VAL A 71 19.76 -2.25 -18.11
CA VAL A 71 21.22 -2.32 -18.10
C VAL A 71 21.78 -2.12 -19.51
N ASP A 72 22.75 -1.21 -19.64
CA ASP A 72 23.51 -1.01 -20.88
C ASP A 72 24.70 -1.98 -20.92
N GLU A 73 24.86 -2.70 -22.04
CA GLU A 73 26.00 -3.60 -22.24
C GLU A 73 27.34 -2.88 -22.37
N GLU A 74 27.36 -1.57 -22.65
CA GLU A 74 28.60 -0.78 -22.61
C GLU A 74 29.18 -0.75 -21.18
N TYR A 75 28.31 -0.64 -20.17
CA TYR A 75 28.72 -0.62 -18.76
C TYR A 75 28.75 -2.02 -18.13
N ALA A 76 27.96 -2.95 -18.66
CA ALA A 76 27.92 -4.35 -18.24
C ALA A 76 28.09 -5.31 -19.42
N PRO A 77 29.32 -5.49 -19.95
CA PRO A 77 29.56 -6.32 -21.12
C PRO A 77 29.10 -7.77 -20.94
N GLY A 78 28.23 -8.22 -21.84
CA GLY A 78 27.70 -9.59 -21.81
C GLY A 78 26.58 -9.82 -20.80
N TYR A 79 26.02 -8.77 -20.19
CA TYR A 79 24.94 -8.86 -19.21
C TYR A 79 23.78 -9.74 -19.70
N TYR A 80 23.24 -9.49 -20.89
CA TYR A 80 22.09 -10.26 -21.42
C TYR A 80 22.45 -11.68 -21.88
N SER A 81 23.75 -12.02 -21.93
CA SER A 81 24.19 -13.39 -22.18
C SER A 81 24.12 -14.27 -20.91
N ILE A 82 24.28 -13.65 -19.73
CA ILE A 82 24.26 -14.29 -18.41
C ILE A 82 22.86 -14.20 -17.80
N ILE A 83 22.31 -12.98 -17.78
CA ILE A 83 21.03 -12.67 -17.15
C ILE A 83 19.87 -12.98 -18.10
N ARG A 84 19.08 -13.98 -17.75
CA ARG A 84 17.97 -14.50 -18.58
C ARG A 84 16.67 -13.72 -18.45
N LYS A 85 16.48 -13.04 -17.31
CA LYS A 85 15.27 -12.28 -17.01
C LYS A 85 15.69 -10.92 -16.46
N PRO A 86 16.07 -9.97 -17.32
CA PRO A 86 16.40 -8.62 -16.90
C PRO A 86 15.19 -7.96 -16.22
N MET A 87 15.46 -7.10 -15.25
CA MET A 87 14.48 -6.29 -14.53
C MET A 87 15.17 -5.03 -14.03
N ASP A 88 14.43 -3.93 -13.96
CA ASP A 88 14.86 -2.60 -13.54
C ASP A 88 13.65 -1.81 -13.01
N LEU A 89 13.88 -0.68 -12.36
CA LEU A 89 12.82 0.11 -11.71
C LEU A 89 11.88 0.78 -12.71
N GLN A 90 12.35 1.16 -13.91
CA GLN A 90 11.50 1.65 -14.99
C GLN A 90 10.55 0.54 -15.47
N LYS A 91 11.04 -0.68 -15.66
CA LYS A 91 10.21 -1.82 -16.03
C LYS A 91 9.17 -2.15 -14.96
N MET A 92 9.54 -2.04 -13.68
CA MET A 92 8.59 -2.16 -12.58
C MET A 92 7.53 -1.05 -12.61
N GLU A 93 7.90 0.19 -12.95
CA GLU A 93 6.94 1.30 -13.10
C GLU A 93 5.93 1.02 -14.21
N GLU A 94 6.39 0.61 -15.39
CA GLU A 94 5.52 0.25 -16.51
C GLU A 94 4.51 -0.85 -16.14
N LYS A 95 4.99 -1.90 -15.45
CA LYS A 95 4.14 -3.01 -15.00
C LYS A 95 3.11 -2.54 -13.97
N LEU A 96 3.51 -1.62 -13.10
CA LEU A 96 2.61 -1.05 -12.11
C LEU A 96 1.52 -0.19 -12.78
N ASP A 97 1.89 0.66 -13.73
CA ASP A 97 0.96 1.50 -14.50
C ASP A 97 -0.03 0.68 -15.34
N MET A 98 0.39 -0.48 -15.83
CA MET A 98 -0.48 -1.43 -16.55
C MET A 98 -1.39 -2.24 -15.62
N GLY A 99 -1.20 -2.16 -14.30
CA GLY A 99 -1.98 -2.93 -13.32
C GLY A 99 -1.54 -4.39 -13.19
N ASP A 100 -0.34 -4.76 -13.62
CA ASP A 100 0.16 -6.14 -13.59
C ASP A 100 0.40 -6.65 -12.15
N TYR A 101 0.60 -5.74 -11.19
CA TYR A 101 0.83 -6.08 -9.80
C TYR A 101 -0.48 -6.20 -9.00
N LEU A 102 -1.12 -7.37 -9.12
CA LEU A 102 -2.31 -7.73 -8.34
C LEU A 102 -2.01 -8.08 -6.86
N SER A 103 -0.75 -8.06 -6.45
CA SER A 103 -0.35 -8.31 -5.06
C SER A 103 1.03 -7.73 -4.75
N TYR A 104 1.27 -7.44 -3.46
CA TYR A 104 2.61 -7.11 -2.95
C TYR A 104 3.67 -8.17 -3.28
N ALA A 105 3.27 -9.45 -3.32
CA ALA A 105 4.18 -10.55 -3.60
C ALA A 105 4.74 -10.48 -5.03
N ALA A 106 3.90 -10.09 -6.00
CA ALA A 106 4.32 -9.93 -7.40
C ALA A 106 5.31 -8.76 -7.56
N PHE A 107 5.02 -7.61 -6.95
CA PHE A 107 5.94 -6.46 -6.93
C PHE A 107 7.28 -6.81 -6.26
N LYS A 108 7.22 -7.47 -5.09
CA LYS A 108 8.42 -7.90 -4.36
C LYS A 108 9.25 -8.90 -5.16
N ALA A 109 8.64 -9.78 -5.93
CA ALA A 109 9.34 -10.76 -6.74
C ALA A 109 10.19 -10.09 -7.83
N ASP A 110 9.66 -9.07 -8.50
CA ASP A 110 10.43 -8.32 -9.50
C ASP A 110 11.54 -7.49 -8.85
N PHE A 111 11.29 -6.86 -7.71
CA PHE A 111 12.37 -6.17 -6.97
C PHE A 111 13.48 -7.14 -6.55
N GLN A 112 13.11 -8.32 -6.05
CA GLN A 112 14.09 -9.36 -5.70
C GLN A 112 14.86 -9.83 -6.95
N LEU A 113 14.22 -9.89 -8.11
CA LEU A 113 14.89 -10.23 -9.37
C LEU A 113 15.95 -9.19 -9.75
N ILE A 114 15.72 -7.90 -9.54
CA ILE A 114 16.76 -6.86 -9.72
C ILE A 114 17.98 -7.17 -8.83
N VAL A 115 17.73 -7.48 -7.56
CA VAL A 115 18.78 -7.80 -6.57
C VAL A 115 19.52 -9.08 -6.95
N ASP A 116 18.81 -10.14 -7.31
CA ASP A 116 19.40 -11.44 -7.66
C ASP A 116 20.23 -11.35 -8.96
N ASN A 117 19.74 -10.61 -9.96
CA ASN A 117 20.49 -10.34 -11.18
C ASN A 117 21.78 -9.55 -10.90
N CYS A 118 21.72 -8.58 -9.97
CA CYS A 118 22.89 -7.81 -9.55
C CYS A 118 23.96 -8.67 -8.85
N TYR A 119 23.55 -9.69 -8.09
CA TYR A 119 24.50 -10.63 -7.46
C TYR A 119 25.04 -11.69 -8.42
N LEU A 120 24.26 -12.05 -9.44
CA LEU A 120 24.63 -13.08 -10.41
C LEU A 120 25.63 -12.58 -11.46
N TYR A 121 25.51 -11.32 -11.87
CA TYR A 121 26.41 -10.68 -12.83
C TYR A 121 27.74 -10.29 -12.18
#